data_AF-W7QJN9-F1
#
_entry.id   AF-W7QJN9-F1
#
_cell.length_a   1.000
_cell.length_b   1.000
_cell.length_c   1.000
_cell.angle_alpha   90.00
_cell.angle_beta   90.00
_cell.angle_gamma   90.00
#
_symmetry.space_group_name_H-M   'P 1'
#
loop_
_entity.id
_entity.type
_entity.pdbx_description
1 polymer ?
#
loop_
_entity_poly.entity_id
_entity_poly.type
_entity_poly.pdbx_seq_one_letter_code
_entity_poly.pdbx_strand_id
1 'polypeptide(L)'
;MKTRFFKASLVGLSLAVLANVAQANEKTLPPSQQLTDSSVFMQHKEKYTKCVLEKAESFSQVTDIDTAFKYAPIACRRDLLQIKKMLIGGPYKIDVIDQLVDSVQEGVEIDMVNHIFNNKIKAARH
;
A
#
# COMPACT_ATOMS: atom_id res chain seq x y z
N MET A 1 -18.59 -24.65 -77.10
CA MET A 1 -18.02 -25.63 -76.14
C MET A 1 -17.85 -24.94 -74.79
N LYS A 2 -18.63 -25.38 -73.80
CA LYS A 2 -18.47 -25.29 -72.31
C LYS A 2 -17.94 -23.99 -71.65
N THR A 3 -18.90 -23.24 -71.07
CA THR A 3 -19.02 -22.75 -69.68
C THR A 3 -17.81 -22.26 -68.86
N ARG A 4 -17.95 -21.08 -68.21
CA ARG A 4 -18.00 -20.85 -66.72
C ARG A 4 -17.75 -19.35 -66.43
N PHE A 5 -18.79 -18.60 -66.06
CA PHE A 5 -19.22 -18.26 -64.69
C PHE A 5 -18.18 -17.52 -63.83
N PHE A 6 -18.48 -16.24 -63.61
CA PHE A 6 -18.25 -15.44 -62.40
C PHE A 6 -17.70 -16.19 -61.19
N LYS A 7 -16.62 -15.67 -60.59
CA LYS A 7 -16.58 -15.40 -59.15
C LYS A 7 -15.53 -14.34 -58.84
N ALA A 8 -16.01 -13.30 -58.18
CA ALA A 8 -15.28 -12.12 -57.76
C ALA A 8 -14.05 -12.49 -56.92
N SER A 9 -12.98 -11.75 -57.18
CA SER A 9 -11.73 -11.77 -56.43
C SER A 9 -12.02 -11.63 -54.94
N LEU A 10 -11.64 -12.66 -54.18
CA LEU A 10 -11.68 -12.71 -52.73
C LEU A 10 -10.80 -11.60 -52.18
N VAL A 11 -11.46 -10.53 -51.74
CA VAL A 11 -11.20 -9.80 -50.49
C VAL A 11 -9.77 -9.99 -49.97
N GLY A 12 -8.91 -9.05 -50.35
CA GLY A 12 -7.69 -8.77 -49.60
C GLY A 12 -8.06 -8.36 -48.18
N LEU A 13 -7.83 -9.26 -47.23
CA LEU A 13 -7.73 -8.94 -45.82
C LEU A 13 -6.51 -9.66 -45.26
N SER A 14 -5.35 -9.30 -45.81
CA SER A 14 -4.05 -9.72 -45.30
C SER A 14 -3.89 -9.13 -43.89
N LEU A 15 -3.77 -10.02 -42.91
CA LEU A 15 -3.47 -9.80 -41.51
C LEU A 15 -2.58 -8.57 -41.26
N ALA A 16 -3.18 -7.51 -40.74
CA ALA A 16 -2.48 -6.45 -40.02
C ALA A 16 -2.92 -6.48 -38.56
N VAL A 17 -2.70 -7.61 -37.88
CA VAL A 17 -2.62 -7.62 -36.42
C VAL A 17 -1.16 -7.34 -36.09
N LEU A 18 -0.78 -6.06 -36.17
CA LEU A 18 0.36 -5.55 -35.43
C LEU A 18 -0.04 -5.65 -33.95
N ALA A 19 0.13 -6.83 -33.38
CA ALA A 19 0.14 -7.00 -31.95
C ALA A 19 1.31 -6.15 -31.45
N ASN A 20 0.99 -4.95 -30.95
CA ASN A 20 1.85 -4.23 -30.03
C ASN A 20 2.03 -5.15 -28.82
N VAL A 21 3.00 -6.06 -28.90
CA VAL A 21 3.68 -6.57 -27.71
C VAL A 21 4.44 -5.39 -27.14
N ALA A 22 3.70 -4.52 -26.45
CA ALA A 22 4.28 -3.76 -25.36
C ALA A 22 4.76 -4.83 -24.37
N GLN A 23 6.00 -5.26 -24.54
CA GLN A 23 6.72 -5.93 -23.47
C GLN A 23 6.74 -4.90 -22.35
N ALA A 24 5.82 -5.04 -21.41
CA ALA A 24 5.92 -4.40 -20.12
C ALA A 24 7.30 -4.82 -19.61
N ASN A 25 8.25 -3.89 -19.64
CA ASN A 25 9.55 -4.08 -19.03
C ASN A 25 9.25 -4.23 -17.53
N GLU A 26 9.06 -5.46 -17.09
CA GLU A 26 8.85 -5.80 -15.70
C GLU A 26 10.15 -5.42 -15.00
N LYS A 27 10.21 -4.17 -14.56
CA LYS A 27 11.35 -3.63 -13.83
C LYS A 27 11.42 -4.45 -12.56
N THR A 28 12.24 -5.51 -12.58
CA THR A 28 12.45 -6.37 -11.42
C THR A 28 13.02 -5.47 -10.34
N LEU A 29 12.16 -5.08 -9.40
CA LEU A 29 12.56 -4.21 -8.30
C LEU A 29 13.69 -4.90 -7.55
N PRO A 30 14.66 -4.15 -6.99
CA PRO A 30 15.63 -4.76 -6.10
C PRO A 30 14.91 -5.55 -5.00
N PRO A 31 15.47 -6.69 -4.53
CA PRO A 31 14.81 -7.58 -3.56
C PRO A 31 14.31 -6.88 -2.29
N SER A 32 14.94 -5.77 -1.93
CA SER A 32 14.46 -4.86 -0.89
C SER A 32 13.07 -4.30 -1.22
N GLN A 33 12.95 -3.56 -2.32
CA GLN A 33 11.69 -2.92 -2.74
C GLN A 33 10.55 -3.93 -2.94
N GLN A 34 10.86 -5.14 -3.42
CA GLN A 34 9.86 -6.21 -3.55
C GLN A 34 9.20 -6.58 -2.21
N LEU A 35 9.93 -6.51 -1.09
CA LEU A 35 9.43 -6.90 0.22
C LEU A 35 8.53 -5.82 0.83
N THR A 36 8.90 -4.54 0.70
CA THR A 36 8.10 -3.41 1.19
C THR A 36 6.89 -3.11 0.30
N ASP A 37 6.94 -3.47 -0.98
CA ASP A 37 5.80 -3.33 -1.90
C ASP A 37 4.92 -4.60 -1.92
N SER A 38 5.27 -5.62 -1.13
CA SER A 38 4.50 -6.86 -1.05
C SER A 38 3.13 -6.61 -0.40
N SER A 39 2.12 -7.35 -0.89
CA SER A 39 0.77 -7.32 -0.31
C SER A 39 0.76 -7.68 1.18
N VAL A 40 1.68 -8.56 1.60
CA VAL A 40 1.82 -8.99 2.99
C VAL A 40 2.33 -7.83 3.85
N PHE A 41 3.37 -7.11 3.41
CA PHE A 41 3.86 -5.92 4.12
C PHE A 41 2.76 -4.87 4.26
N MET A 42 2.04 -4.59 3.18
CA MET A 42 0.95 -3.62 3.17
C MET A 42 -0.19 -4.02 4.13
N GLN A 43 -0.57 -5.29 4.20
CA GLN A 43 -1.56 -5.78 5.17
C GLN A 43 -1.13 -5.56 6.63
N HIS A 44 0.14 -5.81 6.95
CA HIS A 44 0.65 -5.58 8.30
C HIS A 44 0.73 -4.09 8.64
N LYS A 45 1.14 -3.25 7.68
CA LYS A 45 1.11 -1.79 7.81
C LYS A 45 -0.31 -1.28 8.04
N GLU A 46 -1.27 -1.67 7.19
CA GLU A 46 -2.68 -1.27 7.32
C GLU A 46 -3.27 -1.68 8.67
N LYS A 47 -2.95 -2.89 9.15
CA LYS A 47 -3.41 -3.37 10.45
C LYS A 47 -2.86 -2.52 11.60
N TYR A 48 -1.57 -2.17 11.53
CA TYR A 48 -0.95 -1.28 12.51
C TYR A 48 -1.60 0.11 12.46
N THR A 49 -1.74 0.71 11.27
CA THR A 49 -2.42 2.01 11.08
C THR A 49 -3.82 2.00 11.68
N LYS A 50 -4.64 1.01 11.33
CA LYS A 50 -6.00 0.88 11.84
C LYS A 50 -6.04 0.82 13.37
N CYS A 51 -5.17 0.00 13.97
CA CYS A 51 -5.08 -0.09 15.42
C CYS A 51 -4.76 1.28 16.04
N VAL A 52 -3.77 2.00 15.50
CA VAL A 52 -3.36 3.31 16.05
C VAL A 52 -4.50 4.33 15.96
N LEU A 53 -5.18 4.41 14.81
CA LEU A 53 -6.31 5.32 14.64
C LEU A 53 -7.46 5.01 15.61
N GLU A 54 -7.85 3.73 15.75
CA GLU A 54 -8.91 3.31 16.68
C GLU A 54 -8.55 3.62 18.14
N LYS A 55 -7.28 3.40 18.54
CA LYS A 55 -6.81 3.71 19.89
C LYS A 55 -6.72 5.21 20.14
N ALA A 56 -6.25 5.98 19.18
CA ALA A 56 -6.20 7.44 19.28
C ALA A 56 -7.60 8.03 19.43
N GLU A 57 -8.57 7.54 18.67
CA GLU A 57 -9.98 7.94 18.82
C GLU A 57 -10.50 7.62 20.21
N SER A 58 -10.34 6.38 20.67
CA SER A 58 -10.79 5.94 21.98
C SER A 58 -10.15 6.74 23.13
N PHE A 59 -8.85 7.01 23.06
CA PHE A 59 -8.15 7.79 24.08
C PHE A 59 -8.56 9.27 24.04
N SER A 60 -8.71 9.86 22.85
CA SER A 60 -9.09 11.27 22.68
C SER A 60 -10.50 11.63 23.19
N GLN A 61 -11.31 10.62 23.53
CA GLN A 61 -12.63 10.78 24.15
C GLN A 61 -12.53 10.95 25.68
N VAL A 62 -11.47 10.44 26.31
CA VAL A 62 -11.36 10.34 27.78
C VAL A 62 -10.10 10.98 28.34
N THR A 63 -9.14 11.36 27.49
CA THR A 63 -7.89 12.03 27.86
C THR A 63 -7.65 13.30 27.04
N ASP A 64 -6.62 14.06 27.42
CA ASP A 64 -6.04 15.08 26.54
C ASP A 64 -5.46 14.45 25.27
N ILE A 65 -5.33 15.28 24.23
CA ILE A 65 -4.91 14.86 22.90
C ILE A 65 -3.44 14.40 22.90
N ASP A 66 -2.57 15.06 23.68
CA ASP A 66 -1.15 14.70 23.75
C ASP A 66 -0.97 13.31 24.36
N THR A 67 -1.72 12.99 25.42
CA THR A 67 -1.79 11.63 25.99
C THR A 67 -2.31 10.62 24.96
N ALA A 68 -3.35 10.95 24.20
CA ALA A 68 -3.88 10.05 23.18
C ALA A 68 -2.83 9.73 22.10
N PHE A 69 -2.14 10.76 21.60
CA PHE A 69 -1.07 10.60 20.60
C PHE A 69 0.13 9.84 21.13
N LYS A 70 0.49 10.05 22.40
CA LYS A 70 1.60 9.31 23.02
C LYS A 70 1.32 7.82 23.16
N TYR A 71 0.13 7.45 23.62
CA TYR A 71 -0.15 6.06 24.00
C TYR A 71 -0.80 5.22 22.89
N ALA A 72 -1.42 5.82 21.88
CA ALA A 72 -2.04 5.05 20.80
C ALA A 72 -1.03 4.21 19.99
N PRO A 73 0.14 4.74 19.55
CA PRO A 73 1.18 3.93 18.91
C PRO A 73 1.72 2.82 19.82
N ILE A 74 1.89 3.12 21.12
CA ILE A 74 2.40 2.17 22.11
C ILE A 74 1.44 0.99 22.30
N ALA A 75 0.13 1.26 22.38
CA ALA A 75 -0.90 0.24 22.50
C ALA A 75 -0.91 -0.74 21.31
N CYS A 76 -0.45 -0.28 20.14
CA CYS A 76 -0.38 -1.06 18.90
C CYS A 76 1.02 -1.61 18.58
N ARG A 77 1.97 -1.52 19.52
CA ARG A 77 3.36 -1.98 19.35
C ARG A 77 3.48 -3.41 18.84
N ARG A 78 2.55 -4.29 19.22
CA ARG A 78 2.54 -5.69 18.77
C ARG A 78 2.45 -5.82 17.25
N ASP A 79 1.63 -5.00 16.58
CA ASP A 79 1.48 -5.05 15.13
C ASP A 79 2.70 -4.45 14.41
N LEU A 80 3.30 -3.39 14.98
CA LEU A 80 4.58 -2.85 14.51
C LEU A 80 5.72 -3.87 14.60
N LEU A 81 5.75 -4.69 15.67
CA LEU A 81 6.72 -5.78 15.81
C LEU A 81 6.54 -6.88 14.75
N GLN A 82 5.34 -7.09 14.22
CA GLN A 82 5.14 -8.04 13.10
C GLN A 82 5.76 -7.50 11.81
N ILE A 83 5.65 -6.19 11.56
CA ILE A 83 6.32 -5.52 10.43
C ILE A 83 7.84 -5.69 10.56
N LYS A 84 8.39 -5.41 11.75
CA LYS A 84 9.82 -5.62 12.04
C LYS A 84 10.25 -7.07 11.81
N LYS A 85 9.48 -8.05 12.30
CA LYS A 85 9.77 -9.48 12.11
C LYS A 85 9.81 -9.88 10.63
N MET A 86 8.91 -9.32 9.81
CA MET A 86 8.89 -9.57 8.36
C MET A 86 10.15 -9.00 7.69
N LEU A 87 10.53 -7.78 8.04
CA LEU A 87 11.73 -7.12 7.50
C LEU A 87 13.02 -7.86 7.89
N ILE A 88 13.10 -8.42 9.11
CA ILE A 88 14.21 -9.27 9.56
C ILE A 88 14.36 -10.54 8.71
N GLY A 89 13.27 -11.09 8.19
CA GLY A 89 13.31 -12.22 7.25
C GLY A 89 13.78 -11.83 5.84
N GLY A 90 13.93 -10.54 5.56
CA GLY A 90 14.34 -10.01 4.27
C GLY A 90 15.85 -9.75 4.12
N PRO A 91 16.29 -9.17 3.00
CA PRO A 91 17.71 -8.96 2.67
C PRO A 91 18.31 -7.70 3.34
N TYR A 92 17.72 -7.23 4.44
CA TYR A 92 18.07 -5.95 5.05
C TYR A 92 19.07 -6.11 6.21
N LYS A 93 19.93 -5.10 6.37
CA LYS A 93 20.72 -4.94 7.60
C LYS A 93 19.81 -4.45 8.73
N ILE A 94 20.13 -4.80 9.98
CA ILE A 94 19.31 -4.47 11.15
C ILE A 94 19.09 -2.96 11.31
N ASP A 95 20.11 -2.14 11.07
CA ASP A 95 20.02 -0.68 11.11
C ASP A 95 19.02 -0.13 10.07
N VAL A 96 19.01 -0.71 8.87
CA VAL A 96 18.03 -0.36 7.83
C VAL A 96 16.63 -0.80 8.23
N ILE A 97 16.49 -1.97 8.87
CA ILE A 97 15.19 -2.44 9.37
C ILE A 97 14.64 -1.48 10.42
N ASP A 98 15.47 -1.04 11.35
CA ASP A 98 15.06 -0.09 12.38
C ASP A 98 14.60 1.23 11.75
N GLN A 99 15.35 1.78 10.80
CA GLN A 99 14.93 2.98 10.05
C GLN A 99 13.61 2.80 9.29
N LEU A 100 13.38 1.62 8.68
CA LEU A 100 12.13 1.34 7.97
C LEU A 100 10.95 1.23 8.93
N VAL A 101 11.13 0.60 10.09
CA VAL A 101 10.10 0.48 11.12
C VAL A 101 9.78 1.86 11.72
N ASP A 102 10.80 2.66 12.00
CA ASP A 102 10.64 4.03 12.50
C ASP A 102 9.90 4.90 11.48
N SER A 103 10.27 4.81 10.19
CA SER A 103 9.56 5.53 9.13
C SER A 103 8.09 5.12 9.00
N VAL A 104 7.75 3.84 9.19
CA VAL A 104 6.36 3.38 9.23
C VAL A 104 5.63 3.97 10.44
N GLN A 105 6.26 3.96 11.61
CA GLN A 105 5.67 4.52 12.83
C GLN A 105 5.42 6.03 12.68
N GLU A 106 6.42 6.80 12.24
CA GLU A 106 6.30 8.25 12.02
C GLU A 106 5.19 8.60 11.03
N GLY A 107 5.10 7.88 9.90
CA GLY A 107 4.03 8.09 8.93
C GLY A 107 2.64 7.87 9.53
N VAL A 108 2.48 6.82 10.32
CA VAL A 108 1.21 6.53 11.00
C VAL A 108 0.89 7.54 12.11
N GLU A 109 1.90 8.06 12.81
CA GLU A 109 1.71 9.12 13.80
C GLU A 109 1.21 10.41 13.16
N ILE A 110 1.73 10.78 11.98
CA ILE A 110 1.22 11.93 11.21
C ILE A 110 -0.23 11.70 10.77
N ASP A 111 -0.54 10.52 10.24
CA ASP A 111 -1.90 10.17 9.82
C ASP A 111 -2.88 10.21 11.00
N MET A 112 -2.45 9.72 12.16
CA MET A 112 -3.21 9.76 13.41
C MET A 112 -3.53 11.19 13.84
N VAL A 113 -2.53 12.07 13.85
CA VAL A 113 -2.70 13.48 14.19
C VAL A 113 -3.73 14.11 13.26
N ASN A 114 -3.54 13.96 11.95
CA ASN A 114 -4.47 14.51 10.94
C ASN A 114 -5.89 13.98 11.11
N HIS A 115 -6.04 12.68 11.38
CA HIS A 115 -7.33 12.02 11.58
C HIS A 115 -8.09 12.58 12.77
N ILE A 116 -7.44 12.68 13.94
CA ILE A 116 -8.07 13.19 15.16
C ILE A 116 -8.40 14.68 15.02
N PHE A 117 -7.51 15.50 14.46
CA PHE A 117 -7.79 16.91 14.23
C PHE A 117 -8.98 17.11 13.30
N ASN A 118 -9.04 16.38 12.18
CA ASN A 118 -10.17 16.45 11.25
C ASN A 118 -11.48 16.06 11.92
N ASN A 119 -11.48 15.05 12.78
CA ASN A 119 -12.67 14.62 13.52
C ASN A 119 -13.12 15.67 14.54
N LYS A 120 -12.19 16.27 15.30
CA LYS A 120 -12.51 17.34 16.26
C LYS A 120 -13.02 18.61 15.56
N ILE A 121 -12.43 19.00 14.42
CA ILE A 121 -12.90 20.13 13.62
C ILE A 121 -14.32 19.88 13.09
N LYS A 122 -14.61 18.68 12.59
CA LYS A 122 -15.96 18.31 12.14
C LYS A 122 -16.97 18.38 13.30
N ALA A 123 -16.61 17.82 14.46
CA ALA A 123 -17.48 17.85 15.64
C ALA A 123 -17.76 19.28 16.14
N ALA A 124 -16.80 20.20 16.03
CA ALA A 124 -16.97 21.60 16.45
C ALA A 124 -17.80 22.45 15.48
N ARG A 125 -18.06 21.97 14.25
CA ARG A 125 -18.88 22.66 13.24
C ARG A 125 -20.37 22.29 13.30
N HIS A 126 -20.74 21.33 14.13
CA HIS A 126 -22.10 20.86 14.37
C HIS A 126 -22.55 21.27 15.77
#